data_AF-A0A820E948-F1
#
_entry.id   AF-A0A820E948-F1
#
_cell.length_a   1.000
_cell.length_b   1.000
_cell.length_c   1.000
_cell.angle_alpha   90.00
_cell.angle_beta   90.00
_cell.angle_gamma   90.00
#
_symmetry.space_group_name_H-M   'P 1'
#
loop_
_entity.id
_entity.type
_entity.pdbx_description
1 polymer ?
#
loop_
_entity_poly.entity_id
_entity_poly.type
_entity_poly.pdbx_seq_one_letter_code
_entity_poly.pdbx_strand_id
1 'polypeptide(L)'
;MGFFIQDLHRQIEQLHTEAHQTSKMIIYRGQGLSNDDFEKIKKSEGGLLSFNNFLSTSIDQDVSYSFAESVGYNSQLIGILFQIEIDPLISTVSFAFLDNTSQYSDSEKEILFPMHTVFRIGKIKKIKDRLWQVNPTLTSDNDQQLKQLTNHIRKENQKKNGWYRMTGLMITMNKFNKALEIFNLIREKISAANNDKQFVIYPAIYHDMAVAYQGIGDYPSAL
;
A
#
# COMPACT_ATOMS: atom_id res chain seq x y z
N MET A 1 5.55 -11.41 -13.61
CA MET A 1 5.76 -10.43 -12.52
C MET A 1 5.19 -10.88 -11.18
N GLY A 2 3.98 -11.46 -11.11
CA GLY A 2 3.44 -11.95 -9.82
C GLY A 2 4.36 -12.92 -9.06
N PHE A 3 4.96 -13.89 -9.77
CA PHE A 3 5.93 -14.84 -9.18
C PHE A 3 7.14 -14.13 -8.56
N PHE A 4 7.72 -13.15 -9.26
CA PHE A 4 8.86 -12.39 -8.73
C PHE A 4 8.50 -11.63 -7.45
N ILE A 5 7.34 -10.97 -7.41
CA ILE A 5 6.87 -10.25 -6.21
C ILE A 5 6.69 -11.23 -5.04
N GLN A 6 6.13 -12.41 -5.31
CA GLN A 6 5.94 -13.46 -4.31
C GLN A 6 7.26 -14.02 -3.79
N ASP A 7 8.24 -14.23 -4.67
CA ASP A 7 9.54 -14.75 -4.29
C ASP A 7 10.35 -13.72 -3.49
N LEU A 8 10.30 -12.45 -3.89
CA LEU A 8 10.93 -11.36 -3.12
C LEU A 8 10.29 -11.20 -1.73
N HIS A 9 8.95 -11.31 -1.63
CA HIS A 9 8.26 -11.31 -0.34
C HIS A 9 8.74 -12.47 0.56
N ARG A 10 8.84 -13.69 0.02
CA ARG A 10 9.32 -14.86 0.76
C ARG A 10 10.79 -14.74 1.19
N GLN A 11 11.64 -14.15 0.35
CA GLN A 11 13.03 -13.87 0.72
C GLN A 11 13.13 -12.89 1.89
N ILE A 12 12.25 -11.87 1.94
CA ILE A 12 12.19 -10.94 3.08
C ILE A 12 11.82 -11.68 4.37
N GLU A 13 10.84 -12.57 4.34
CA GLU A 13 10.45 -13.38 5.51
C GLU A 13 11.59 -14.30 6.00
N GLN A 14 12.34 -14.90 5.07
CA GLN A 14 13.50 -15.73 5.38
C GLN A 14 14.59 -14.92 6.08
N LEU A 15 15.03 -13.82 5.47
CA LEU A 15 16.07 -12.95 6.03
C LEU A 15 15.68 -12.34 7.37
N HIS A 16 14.39 -11.97 7.55
CA HIS A 16 13.90 -11.48 8.83
C HIS A 16 14.08 -12.54 9.94
N THR A 17 13.78 -13.81 9.63
CA THR A 17 13.88 -14.91 10.59
C THR A 17 15.32 -15.16 11.01
N GLU A 18 16.27 -15.04 10.07
CA GLU A 18 17.71 -15.22 10.29
C GLU A 18 18.34 -14.08 11.10
N ALA A 19 17.87 -12.84 10.92
CA ALA A 19 18.46 -11.66 11.56
C ALA A 19 18.24 -11.59 13.09
N HIS A 20 17.29 -12.36 13.65
CA HIS A 20 16.98 -12.44 15.09
C HIS A 20 16.98 -11.09 15.84
N GLN A 21 16.42 -10.04 15.22
CA GLN A 21 16.45 -8.70 15.80
C GLN A 21 15.50 -8.57 16.99
N THR A 22 16.02 -8.09 18.12
CA THR A 22 15.27 -7.98 19.38
C THR A 22 15.20 -6.55 19.92
N SER A 23 15.99 -5.63 19.35
CA SER A 23 16.05 -4.24 19.78
C SER A 23 15.20 -3.33 18.90
N LYS A 24 14.63 -2.31 19.53
CA LYS A 24 14.01 -1.19 18.83
C LYS A 24 15.06 -0.42 18.04
N MET A 25 14.66 0.08 16.87
CA MET A 25 15.53 0.93 16.07
C MET A 25 14.73 1.97 15.29
N ILE A 26 15.45 3.00 14.85
CA ILE A 26 14.90 4.08 14.02
C ILE A 26 15.49 3.91 12.63
N ILE A 27 14.61 3.96 11.64
CA ILE A 27 14.96 3.89 10.23
C ILE A 27 14.35 5.09 9.52
N TYR A 28 14.93 5.42 8.36
CA TYR A 28 14.62 6.63 7.63
C TYR A 28 14.27 6.32 6.19
N ARG A 29 13.45 7.18 5.60
CA ARG A 29 13.23 7.20 4.15
C ARG A 29 13.00 8.63 3.69
N GLY A 30 13.76 9.07 2.70
CA GLY A 30 13.51 10.31 1.99
C GLY A 30 12.82 10.11 0.66
N GLN A 31 11.89 10.99 0.33
CA GLN A 31 11.31 11.08 -1.01
C GLN A 31 10.63 12.43 -1.25
N GLY A 32 10.39 12.76 -2.52
CA GLY A 32 9.44 13.80 -2.88
C GLY A 32 8.02 13.28 -2.96
N LEU A 33 7.06 14.09 -2.53
CA LEU A 33 5.64 13.90 -2.75
C LEU A 33 5.05 15.06 -3.52
N SER A 34 3.99 14.81 -4.29
CA SER A 34 3.18 15.90 -4.85
C SER A 34 2.57 16.74 -3.71
N ASN A 35 2.29 18.01 -4.00
CA ASN A 35 1.59 18.88 -3.04
C ASN A 35 0.26 18.26 -2.56
N ASP A 36 -0.49 17.64 -3.48
CA ASP A 36 -1.77 17.02 -3.16
C ASP A 36 -1.61 15.82 -2.24
N ASP A 37 -0.63 14.96 -2.49
CA ASP A 37 -0.40 13.79 -1.64
C ASP A 37 0.16 14.18 -0.27
N PHE A 38 0.99 15.21 -0.20
CA PHE A 38 1.43 15.77 1.07
C PHE A 38 0.24 16.32 1.88
N GLU A 39 -0.65 17.10 1.27
CA GLU A 39 -1.83 17.64 1.95
C GLU A 39 -2.78 16.52 2.41
N LYS A 40 -2.90 15.41 1.66
CA LYS A 40 -3.65 14.22 2.13
C LYS A 40 -3.02 13.60 3.38
N ILE A 41 -1.70 13.41 3.39
CA ILE A 41 -0.98 12.86 4.56
C ILE A 41 -1.15 13.79 5.77
N LYS A 42 -0.98 15.10 5.57
CA LYS A 42 -1.11 16.11 6.60
C LYS A 42 -2.49 16.16 7.25
N LYS A 43 -3.56 16.02 6.45
CA LYS A 43 -4.95 15.94 6.94
C LYS A 43 -5.28 14.61 7.60
N SER A 44 -4.45 13.60 7.38
CA SER A 44 -4.65 12.22 7.85
C SER A 44 -3.72 11.88 9.02
N GLU A 45 -3.25 12.88 9.79
CA GLU A 45 -2.53 12.66 11.04
C GLU A 45 -3.34 11.76 11.98
N GLY A 46 -2.70 10.75 12.57
CA GLY A 46 -3.36 9.68 13.31
C GLY A 46 -4.07 8.62 12.46
N GLY A 47 -4.09 8.77 11.12
CA GLY A 47 -4.66 7.81 10.17
C GLY A 47 -3.71 6.68 9.78
N LEU A 48 -4.09 5.88 8.78
CA LEU A 48 -3.29 4.78 8.25
C LEU A 48 -2.57 5.21 6.96
N LEU A 49 -1.33 4.77 6.81
CA LEU A 49 -0.47 4.95 5.64
C LEU A 49 0.04 3.59 5.18
N SER A 50 0.02 3.32 3.88
CA SER A 50 0.64 2.12 3.31
C SER A 50 1.40 2.46 2.04
N PHE A 51 2.48 1.73 1.78
CA PHE A 51 3.24 1.86 0.54
C PHE A 51 2.82 0.77 -0.45
N ASN A 52 2.56 1.16 -1.70
CA ASN A 52 2.13 0.23 -2.76
C ASN A 52 3.29 -0.60 -3.34
N ASN A 53 4.53 -0.18 -3.08
CA ASN A 53 5.75 -0.85 -3.51
C ASN A 53 6.49 -1.40 -2.29
N PHE A 54 7.51 -2.22 -2.52
CA PHE A 54 8.48 -2.55 -1.48
C PHE A 54 9.07 -1.25 -0.94
N LEU A 55 9.13 -1.16 0.39
CA LEU A 55 9.55 0.05 1.06
C LEU A 55 11.00 -0.11 1.48
N SER A 56 11.88 0.52 0.71
CA SER A 56 13.30 0.65 1.04
C SER A 56 13.50 1.80 2.03
N THR A 57 14.29 1.53 3.07
CA THR A 57 14.62 2.44 4.16
C THR A 57 16.09 2.29 4.52
N SER A 58 16.65 3.26 5.24
CA SER A 58 18.04 3.23 5.69
C SER A 58 18.11 3.48 7.20
N ILE A 59 19.07 2.84 7.87
CA ILE A 59 19.42 3.21 9.26
C ILE A 59 20.12 4.58 9.27
N ASP A 60 20.78 4.94 8.17
CA ASP A 60 21.49 6.20 8.02
C ASP A 60 20.51 7.33 7.67
N GLN A 61 20.41 8.29 8.59
CA GLN A 61 19.56 9.47 8.42
C GLN A 61 20.04 10.34 7.27
N ASP A 62 21.35 10.50 7.06
CA ASP A 62 21.90 11.43 6.08
C ASP A 62 21.62 10.95 4.66
N VAL A 63 21.71 9.63 4.43
CA VAL A 63 21.31 8.99 3.17
C VAL A 63 19.86 9.36 2.85
N SER A 64 18.94 9.10 3.79
CA SER A 64 17.51 9.42 3.58
C SER A 64 17.22 10.91 3.49
N TYR A 65 17.90 11.74 4.27
CA TYR A 65 17.74 13.19 4.23
C TYR A 65 18.14 13.74 2.86
N SER A 66 19.22 13.24 2.27
CA SER A 66 19.67 13.64 0.93
C SER A 66 18.59 13.39 -0.14
N PHE A 67 17.91 12.24 -0.09
CA PHE A 67 16.78 11.94 -0.99
C PHE A 67 15.60 12.89 -0.79
N ALA A 68 15.26 13.21 0.47
CA ALA A 68 14.17 14.14 0.76
C ALA A 68 14.50 15.58 0.34
N GLU A 69 15.75 16.01 0.50
CA GLU A 69 16.23 17.33 0.12
C GLU A 69 16.37 17.48 -1.40
N SER A 70 16.69 16.38 -2.10
CA SER A 70 16.93 16.36 -3.55
C SER A 70 15.74 16.80 -4.40
N VAL A 71 14.55 17.01 -3.83
CA VAL A 71 13.38 17.53 -4.56
C VAL A 71 13.10 19.01 -4.28
N GLY A 72 13.90 19.67 -3.44
CA GLY A 72 13.68 21.04 -2.97
C GLY A 72 13.63 22.10 -4.08
N TYR A 73 14.24 21.83 -5.24
CA TYR A 73 14.19 22.71 -6.42
C TYR A 73 12.89 22.59 -7.23
N ASN A 74 12.09 21.54 -7.04
CA ASN A 74 10.85 21.33 -7.77
C ASN A 74 9.67 21.95 -7.00
N SER A 75 9.07 23.01 -7.56
CA SER A 75 7.96 23.73 -6.94
C SER A 75 6.66 22.92 -6.81
N GLN A 76 6.55 21.77 -7.49
CA GLN A 76 5.42 20.85 -7.43
C GLN A 76 5.61 19.73 -6.40
N LEU A 77 6.82 19.58 -5.84
CA LEU A 77 7.16 18.51 -4.90
C LEU A 77 7.53 19.05 -3.52
N ILE A 78 7.11 18.32 -2.48
CA ILE A 78 7.50 18.55 -1.11
C ILE A 78 8.40 17.40 -0.68
N GLY A 79 9.57 17.73 -0.14
CA GLY A 79 10.48 16.75 0.43
C GLY A 79 9.91 16.20 1.73
N ILE A 80 9.89 14.89 1.87
CA ILE A 80 9.43 14.19 3.06
C ILE A 80 10.54 13.27 3.56
N LEU A 81 10.91 13.47 4.83
CA LEU A 81 11.70 12.53 5.60
C LEU A 81 10.76 11.74 6.51
N PHE A 82 10.57 10.46 6.21
CA PHE A 82 9.95 9.53 7.14
C PHE A 82 10.99 9.10 8.17
N GLN A 83 10.68 9.28 9.45
CA GLN A 83 11.43 8.73 10.57
C GLN A 83 10.54 7.67 11.23
N ILE A 84 10.86 6.41 10.99
CA ILE A 84 10.04 5.27 11.39
C ILE A 84 10.69 4.61 12.59
N GLU A 85 9.96 4.50 13.69
CA GLU A 85 10.37 3.66 14.82
C GLU A 85 9.83 2.26 14.60
N ILE A 86 10.72 1.27 14.61
CA ILE A 86 10.37 -0.14 14.51
C ILE A 86 10.72 -0.86 15.81
N ASP A 87 9.76 -1.67 16.26
CA ASP A 87 9.90 -2.56 17.40
C ASP A 87 9.60 -4.00 16.93
N PRO A 88 10.65 -4.81 16.71
CA PRO A 88 10.51 -6.18 16.22
C PRO A 88 9.71 -7.09 17.17
N LEU A 89 9.60 -6.74 18.46
CA LEU A 89 8.95 -7.60 19.46
C LEU A 89 7.42 -7.51 19.42
N ILE A 90 6.88 -6.42 18.88
CA ILE A 90 5.42 -6.17 18.84
C ILE A 90 4.85 -6.19 17.42
N SER A 91 5.72 -6.22 16.42
CA SER A 91 5.34 -6.20 15.01
C SER A 91 5.32 -7.60 14.43
N THR A 92 4.24 -7.93 13.72
CA THR A 92 4.15 -9.14 12.89
C THR A 92 4.70 -8.94 11.48
N VAL A 93 5.10 -7.71 11.14
CA VAL A 93 5.63 -7.37 9.81
C VAL A 93 7.09 -7.77 9.70
N SER A 94 7.39 -8.63 8.72
CA SER A 94 8.76 -8.97 8.34
C SER A 94 9.46 -7.86 7.56
N PHE A 95 10.76 -7.77 7.69
CA PHE A 95 11.65 -6.85 6.99
C PHE A 95 13.04 -7.48 6.87
N ALA A 96 13.80 -7.11 5.85
CA ALA A 96 15.11 -7.68 5.57
C ALA A 96 16.20 -6.62 5.64
N PHE A 97 17.28 -6.92 6.35
CA PHE A 97 18.54 -6.19 6.23
C PHE A 97 19.22 -6.64 4.93
N LEU A 98 19.61 -5.69 4.10
CA LEU A 98 20.28 -5.98 2.82
C LEU A 98 21.79 -5.73 2.88
N ASP A 99 22.36 -5.65 4.09
CA ASP A 99 23.77 -5.35 4.36
C ASP A 99 24.76 -6.30 3.64
N ASN A 100 24.34 -7.49 3.18
CA ASN A 100 25.21 -8.45 2.47
C ASN A 100 24.71 -8.82 1.07
N THR A 101 23.60 -8.24 0.63
CA THR A 101 22.89 -8.63 -0.61
C THR A 101 22.53 -7.44 -1.49
N SER A 102 22.60 -6.22 -0.95
CA SER A 102 22.43 -4.97 -1.69
C SER A 102 23.67 -4.65 -2.54
N GLN A 103 23.44 -4.03 -3.70
CA GLN A 103 24.51 -3.42 -4.50
C GLN A 103 25.23 -2.29 -3.73
N TYR A 104 24.58 -1.71 -2.72
CA TYR A 104 25.06 -0.59 -1.90
C TYR A 104 25.20 -0.96 -0.42
N SER A 105 25.49 -2.23 -0.14
CA SER A 105 25.66 -2.80 1.21
C SER A 105 26.49 -1.92 2.15
N ASP A 106 27.58 -1.36 1.63
CA ASP A 106 28.58 -0.66 2.43
C ASP A 106 28.18 0.80 2.76
N SER A 107 27.20 1.36 2.05
CA SER A 107 26.84 2.78 2.14
C SER A 107 25.42 3.05 2.61
N GLU A 108 24.46 2.21 2.25
CA GLU A 108 23.04 2.54 2.48
C GLU A 108 22.44 1.87 3.72
N LYS A 109 23.03 0.79 4.25
CA LYS A 109 22.50 0.04 5.41
C LYS A 109 20.98 -0.19 5.27
N GLU A 110 20.63 -0.75 4.12
CA GLU A 110 19.26 -0.78 3.63
C GLU A 110 18.42 -1.81 4.38
N ILE A 111 17.21 -1.41 4.76
CA ILE A 111 16.17 -2.29 5.29
C ILE A 111 14.97 -2.23 4.37
N LEU A 112 14.56 -3.41 3.89
CA LEU A 112 13.48 -3.57 2.94
C LEU A 112 12.23 -4.17 3.59
N PHE A 113 11.11 -3.50 3.42
CA PHE A 113 9.79 -3.96 3.86
C PHE A 113 8.97 -4.48 2.68
N PRO A 114 8.11 -5.47 2.91
CA PRO A 114 7.20 -5.98 1.89
C PRO A 114 6.20 -4.91 1.44
N MET A 115 5.63 -5.12 0.25
CA MET A 115 4.52 -4.31 -0.24
C MET A 115 3.35 -4.31 0.74
N HIS A 116 2.61 -3.19 0.79
CA HIS A 116 1.41 -3.02 1.60
C HIS A 116 1.62 -3.12 3.11
N THR A 117 2.85 -2.98 3.60
CA THR A 117 3.08 -2.69 5.01
C THR A 117 2.32 -1.42 5.40
N VAL A 118 1.59 -1.51 6.51
CA VAL A 118 0.75 -0.45 7.04
C VAL A 118 1.42 0.20 8.24
N PHE A 119 1.32 1.52 8.28
CA PHE A 119 1.84 2.37 9.33
C PHE A 119 0.73 3.30 9.84
N ARG A 120 0.82 3.67 11.11
CA ARG A 120 0.04 4.76 11.70
C ARG A 120 0.78 6.07 11.47
N ILE A 121 0.14 7.05 10.86
CA ILE A 121 0.72 8.39 10.69
C ILE A 121 0.79 9.03 12.08
N GLY A 122 2.00 9.22 12.60
CA GLY A 122 2.23 9.97 13.83
C GLY A 122 2.40 11.46 13.55
N LYS A 123 3.24 12.11 14.36
CA LYS A 123 3.47 13.56 14.28
C LYS A 123 4.08 13.97 12.94
N ILE A 124 3.64 15.11 12.43
CA ILE A 124 4.17 15.75 11.23
C ILE A 124 4.79 17.08 11.62
N LYS A 125 6.05 17.32 11.23
CA LYS A 125 6.83 18.50 11.65
C LYS A 125 7.51 19.15 10.45
N LYS A 126 7.50 20.48 10.38
CA LYS A 126 8.29 21.21 9.37
C LYS A 126 9.76 21.21 9.81
N ILE A 127 10.66 20.75 8.94
CA ILE A 127 12.11 20.86 9.16
C ILE A 127 12.58 22.21 8.64
N LYS A 128 12.30 22.49 7.37
CA LYS A 128 12.58 23.75 6.69
C LYS A 128 11.56 24.00 5.58
N ASP A 129 11.76 25.05 4.79
CA ASP A 129 10.84 25.30 3.71
C ASP A 129 10.80 24.13 2.71
N ARG A 130 9.58 23.70 2.38
CA ARG A 130 9.29 22.54 1.50
C ARG A 130 9.92 21.20 1.93
N LEU A 131 10.36 21.05 3.18
CA LEU A 131 10.88 19.80 3.73
C LEU A 131 10.24 19.51 5.09
N TRP A 132 9.60 18.36 5.19
CA TRP A 132 8.85 17.94 6.37
C TRP A 132 9.30 16.58 6.86
N GLN A 133 9.20 16.38 8.16
CA GLN A 133 9.34 15.10 8.81
C GLN A 133 7.97 14.51 9.10
N VAL A 134 7.80 13.22 8.83
CA VAL A 134 6.64 12.43 9.25
C VAL A 134 7.16 11.30 10.12
N ASN A 135 6.53 11.06 11.27
CA ASN A 135 6.93 10.01 12.21
C ASN A 135 5.91 8.87 12.21
N PRO A 136 5.88 8.02 11.16
CA PRO A 136 4.97 6.88 11.15
C PRO A 136 5.46 5.79 12.13
N THR A 137 4.51 5.07 12.72
CA THR A 137 4.80 3.90 13.56
C THR A 137 4.21 2.66 12.92
N LEU A 138 4.95 1.55 12.94
CA LEU A 138 4.50 0.28 12.38
C LEU A 138 3.24 -0.19 13.11
N THR A 139 2.19 -0.58 12.38
CA THR A 139 0.97 -1.11 13.00
C THR A 139 1.20 -2.56 13.44
N SER A 140 0.59 -2.97 14.55
CA SER A 140 0.53 -4.37 14.99
C SER A 140 -0.86 -4.96 14.77
N ASP A 141 -0.99 -6.27 14.98
CA ASP A 141 -2.27 -6.99 14.93
C ASP A 141 -3.32 -6.43 15.91
N ASN A 142 -2.89 -5.65 16.90
CA ASN A 142 -3.74 -5.01 17.90
C ASN A 142 -4.23 -3.61 17.48
N ASP A 143 -3.83 -3.10 16.31
CA ASP A 143 -4.32 -1.82 15.81
C ASP A 143 -5.83 -1.90 15.53
N GLN A 144 -6.61 -1.21 16.39
CA GLN A 144 -8.06 -1.32 16.38
C GLN A 144 -8.67 -0.79 15.08
N GLN A 145 -8.16 0.31 14.52
CA GLN A 145 -8.73 0.86 13.29
C GLN A 145 -8.41 -0.02 12.08
N LEU A 146 -7.18 -0.57 12.01
CA LEU A 146 -6.80 -1.51 10.96
C LEU A 146 -7.65 -2.78 11.03
N LYS A 147 -7.90 -3.29 12.25
CA LYS A 147 -8.78 -4.45 12.48
C LYS A 147 -10.23 -4.16 12.08
N GLN A 148 -10.76 -3.00 12.46
CA GLN A 148 -12.11 -2.56 12.08
C GLN A 148 -12.25 -2.42 10.56
N LEU A 149 -11.29 -1.76 9.91
CA LEU A 149 -11.26 -1.60 8.45
C LEU A 149 -11.21 -2.95 7.74
N THR A 150 -10.32 -3.84 8.18
CA THR A 150 -10.16 -5.19 7.61
C THR A 150 -11.45 -6.00 7.76
N ASN A 151 -12.09 -5.95 8.94
CA ASN A 151 -13.35 -6.65 9.19
C ASN A 151 -14.51 -6.08 8.36
N HIS A 152 -14.58 -4.76 8.21
CA HIS A 152 -15.57 -4.11 7.36
C HIS A 152 -15.41 -4.55 5.89
N ILE A 153 -14.19 -4.46 5.34
CA ILE A 153 -13.90 -4.91 3.97
C ILE A 153 -14.25 -6.40 3.79
N ARG A 154 -13.91 -7.26 4.75
CA ARG A 154 -14.25 -8.69 4.71
C ARG A 154 -15.76 -8.93 4.73
N LYS A 155 -16.51 -8.19 5.56
CA LYS A 155 -17.97 -8.32 5.66
C LYS A 155 -18.67 -7.91 4.35
N GLU A 156 -18.27 -6.78 3.77
CA GLU A 156 -18.79 -6.31 2.47
C GLU A 156 -18.51 -7.30 1.33
N ASN A 157 -17.40 -8.05 1.43
CA ASN A 157 -16.96 -8.97 0.38
C ASN A 157 -17.26 -10.47 0.67
N GLN A 158 -17.92 -10.79 1.79
CA GLN A 158 -18.04 -12.16 2.29
C GLN A 158 -18.83 -13.09 1.36
N LYS A 159 -19.85 -12.55 0.68
CA LYS A 159 -20.77 -13.31 -0.19
C LYS A 159 -20.29 -13.46 -1.64
N LYS A 160 -19.14 -12.86 -1.99
CA LYS A 160 -18.59 -12.84 -3.35
C LYS A 160 -17.45 -13.87 -3.46
N ASN A 161 -17.33 -14.56 -4.60
CA ASN A 161 -16.32 -15.61 -4.81
C ASN A 161 -15.42 -15.25 -5.99
N GLY A 162 -14.15 -15.65 -5.94
CA GLY A 162 -13.21 -15.50 -7.07
C GLY A 162 -13.11 -14.06 -7.59
N TRP A 163 -13.22 -13.88 -8.91
CA TRP A 163 -13.08 -12.58 -9.59
C TRP A 163 -14.15 -11.56 -9.18
N TYR A 164 -15.35 -12.02 -8.80
CA TYR A 164 -16.43 -11.15 -8.32
C TYR A 164 -16.13 -10.53 -6.95
N ARG A 165 -15.32 -11.21 -6.11
CA ARG A 165 -14.82 -10.62 -4.87
C ARG A 165 -13.83 -9.49 -5.15
N MET A 166 -13.00 -9.66 -6.19
CA MET A 166 -12.03 -8.63 -6.58
C MET A 166 -12.72 -7.37 -7.10
N THR A 167 -13.78 -7.49 -7.90
CA THR A 167 -14.53 -6.32 -8.39
C THR A 167 -15.23 -5.58 -7.25
N GLY A 168 -15.84 -6.31 -6.30
CA GLY A 168 -16.40 -5.74 -5.08
C GLY A 168 -15.38 -4.91 -4.31
N LEU A 169 -14.17 -5.45 -4.11
CA LEU A 169 -13.08 -4.72 -3.47
C LEU A 169 -12.67 -3.46 -4.24
N MET A 170 -12.56 -3.52 -5.57
CA MET A 170 -12.23 -2.35 -6.39
C MET A 170 -13.29 -1.24 -6.25
N ILE A 171 -14.57 -1.59 -6.22
CA ILE A 171 -15.67 -0.65 -5.96
C ILE A 171 -15.55 -0.04 -4.56
N THR A 172 -15.33 -0.86 -3.51
CA THR A 172 -15.13 -0.37 -2.13
C THR A 172 -13.95 0.61 -2.03
N MET A 173 -12.91 0.42 -2.86
CA MET A 173 -11.74 1.30 -2.93
C MET A 173 -11.93 2.52 -3.87
N ASN A 174 -13.14 2.77 -4.40
CA ASN A 174 -13.44 3.77 -5.43
C ASN A 174 -12.58 3.63 -6.71
N LYS A 175 -12.08 2.43 -7.00
CA LYS A 175 -11.32 2.09 -8.22
C LYS A 175 -12.26 1.59 -9.30
N PHE A 176 -13.28 2.37 -9.62
CA PHE A 176 -14.38 1.98 -10.52
C PHE A 176 -13.89 1.55 -11.91
N ASN A 177 -12.96 2.29 -12.52
CA ASN A 177 -12.38 1.92 -13.83
C ASN A 177 -11.73 0.52 -13.80
N LYS A 178 -10.98 0.20 -12.74
CA LYS A 178 -10.39 -1.14 -12.58
C LYS A 178 -11.44 -2.21 -12.34
N ALA A 179 -12.53 -1.88 -11.64
CA ALA A 179 -13.65 -2.79 -11.48
C ALA A 179 -14.28 -3.14 -12.85
N LEU A 180 -14.51 -2.14 -13.70
CA LEU A 180 -15.05 -2.31 -15.06
C LEU A 180 -14.13 -3.15 -15.96
N GLU A 181 -12.82 -2.92 -15.93
CA GLU A 181 -11.85 -3.77 -16.64
C GLU A 181 -12.00 -5.25 -16.26
N ILE A 182 -12.08 -5.54 -14.96
CA ILE A 182 -12.24 -6.90 -14.46
C ILE A 182 -13.62 -7.47 -14.83
N PHE A 183 -14.70 -6.69 -14.77
CA PHE A 183 -16.02 -7.14 -15.21
C PHE A 183 -16.04 -7.51 -16.70
N ASN A 184 -15.38 -6.74 -17.56
CA ASN A 184 -15.26 -7.06 -18.98
C ASN A 184 -14.50 -8.38 -19.19
N LEU A 185 -13.40 -8.62 -18.48
CA LEU A 185 -12.68 -9.89 -18.53
C LEU A 185 -13.53 -11.08 -18.05
N ILE A 186 -14.33 -10.88 -17.00
CA ILE A 186 -15.26 -11.91 -16.52
C ILE A 186 -16.30 -12.21 -17.60
N ARG A 187 -16.88 -11.17 -18.24
CA ARG A 187 -17.88 -11.32 -19.30
C ARG A 187 -17.33 -12.09 -20.50
N GLU A 188 -16.13 -11.76 -20.96
CA GLU A 188 -15.46 -12.47 -22.06
C GLU A 188 -15.29 -13.95 -21.72
N LYS A 189 -14.74 -14.27 -20.54
CA LYS A 189 -14.56 -15.66 -20.10
C LYS A 189 -15.86 -16.43 -19.99
N ILE A 190 -16.91 -15.80 -19.45
CA ILE A 190 -18.23 -16.42 -19.31
C ILE A 190 -18.84 -16.69 -20.70
N SER A 191 -18.73 -15.74 -21.64
CA SER A 191 -19.23 -15.90 -23.00
C SER A 191 -18.53 -17.02 -23.76
N ALA A 192 -17.20 -17.16 -23.59
CA ALA A 192 -16.42 -18.22 -24.22
C ALA A 192 -16.72 -19.63 -23.66
N ALA A 193 -17.22 -19.73 -22.42
CA ALA A 193 -17.46 -21.00 -21.75
C ALA A 193 -18.78 -21.70 -22.13
N ASN A 194 -19.66 -21.06 -22.93
CA ASN A 194 -20.94 -21.60 -23.43
C ASN A 194 -21.69 -22.50 -22.41
N ASN A 195 -21.95 -21.97 -21.22
CA ASN A 195 -22.49 -22.74 -20.09
C ASN A 195 -23.82 -22.15 -19.60
N ASP A 196 -24.82 -23.00 -19.31
CA ASP A 196 -26.17 -22.60 -18.90
C ASP A 196 -26.22 -21.73 -17.63
N LYS A 197 -25.15 -21.72 -16.83
CA LYS A 197 -25.00 -20.85 -15.65
C LYS A 197 -24.83 -19.36 -15.98
N GLN A 198 -24.67 -19.01 -17.27
CA GLN A 198 -24.60 -17.63 -17.75
C GLN A 198 -25.75 -16.76 -17.21
N PHE A 199 -26.99 -17.23 -17.31
CA PHE A 199 -28.19 -16.46 -16.95
C PHE A 199 -28.27 -16.11 -15.45
N VAL A 200 -27.59 -16.86 -14.58
CA VAL A 200 -27.61 -16.60 -13.13
C VAL A 200 -26.56 -15.56 -12.72
N ILE A 201 -25.44 -15.48 -13.45
CA ILE A 201 -24.29 -14.67 -13.08
C ILE A 201 -24.37 -13.26 -13.69
N TYR A 202 -24.91 -13.14 -14.92
CA TYR A 202 -25.00 -11.87 -15.63
C TYR A 202 -25.75 -10.76 -14.87
N PRO A 203 -26.93 -10.99 -14.25
CA PRO A 203 -27.65 -9.92 -13.57
C PRO A 203 -26.84 -9.28 -12.44
N ALA A 204 -26.09 -10.08 -11.67
CA ALA A 204 -25.23 -9.58 -10.60
C ALA A 204 -24.04 -8.78 -11.14
N ILE A 205 -23.45 -9.22 -12.26
CA ILE A 205 -22.37 -8.48 -12.93
C ILE A 205 -22.88 -7.14 -13.45
N TYR A 206 -24.00 -7.11 -14.16
CA TYR A 206 -24.55 -5.86 -14.70
C TYR A 206 -24.96 -4.88 -13.60
N HIS A 207 -25.52 -5.37 -12.50
CA HIS A 207 -25.81 -4.53 -11.34
C HIS A 207 -24.55 -3.87 -10.78
N ASP A 208 -23.49 -4.63 -10.52
CA ASP A 208 -22.25 -4.06 -9.98
C ASP A 208 -21.50 -3.18 -11.01
N MET A 209 -21.63 -3.47 -12.32
CA MET A 209 -21.12 -2.60 -13.38
C MET A 209 -21.86 -1.25 -13.39
N ALA A 210 -23.19 -1.24 -13.23
CA ALA A 210 -23.97 -0.02 -13.12
C ALA A 210 -23.51 0.83 -11.93
N VAL A 211 -23.22 0.21 -10.77
CA VAL A 211 -22.63 0.90 -9.61
C VAL A 211 -21.28 1.53 -9.97
N ALA A 212 -20.43 0.81 -10.71
CA ALA A 212 -19.14 1.35 -11.14
C ALA A 212 -19.29 2.50 -12.15
N TYR A 213 -20.22 2.41 -13.10
CA TYR A 213 -20.53 3.47 -14.06
C TYR A 213 -21.08 4.73 -13.38
N GLN A 214 -21.98 4.57 -12.40
CA GLN A 214 -22.42 5.68 -11.54
C GLN A 214 -21.24 6.32 -10.80
N GLY A 215 -20.32 5.51 -10.29
CA GLY A 215 -19.13 5.96 -9.58
C GLY A 215 -18.17 6.82 -10.42
N ILE A 216 -18.16 6.63 -11.74
CA ILE A 216 -17.38 7.48 -12.69
C ILE A 216 -18.20 8.58 -13.36
N GLY A 217 -19.50 8.67 -13.06
CA GLY A 217 -20.41 9.67 -13.63
C GLY A 217 -20.95 9.34 -15.03
N ASP A 218 -20.78 8.10 -15.51
CA ASP A 218 -21.33 7.63 -16.80
C ASP A 218 -22.72 7.01 -16.58
N TYR A 219 -23.70 7.87 -16.33
CA TYR A 219 -25.09 7.44 -16.08
C TYR A 219 -25.74 6.71 -17.27
N PRO A 220 -25.49 7.08 -18.55
CA PRO A 220 -26.03 6.33 -19.69
C PRO A 220 -25.62 4.86 -19.70
N SER A 221 -24.37 4.55 -19.35
CA SER A 221 -23.88 3.16 -19.27
C SER A 221 -24.37 2.39 -18.03
N ALA A 222 -25.00 3.08 -17.08
CA ALA A 222 -25.53 2.49 -15.85
C ALA A 222 -27.01 2.06 -15.93
N LEU A 223 -27.69 2.34 -17.04
CA LEU A 223 -29.09 2.00 -17.32
C LEU A 223 -29.20 0.77 -18.22
#